data_AF-A0A960SNH8-F1
#
_entry.id   AF-A0A960SNH8-F1
#
_cell.length_a   1.000
_cell.length_b   1.000
_cell.length_c   1.000
_cell.angle_alpha   90.00
_cell.angle_beta   90.00
_cell.angle_gamma   90.00
#
_symmetry.space_group_name_H-M   'P 1'
#
loop_
_entity.id
_entity.type
_entity.pdbx_description
1 polymer ?
#
loop_
_entity_poly.entity_id
_entity_poly.type
_entity_poly.pdbx_seq_one_letter_code
_entity_poly.pdbx_strand_id
1 'polypeptide(L)' 'MEIPRAESPAVPGLKSLWDATLGDPRICIAVLDGPVDLCHPSLAGARMTMVATVVPNDAGPK' A
#
# COMPACT_ATOMS: atom_id res chain seq x y z
N MET A 1 -2.79 -3.98 18.03
CA MET A 1 -3.04 -2.52 18.06
C MET A 1 -3.73 -2.20 16.75
N GLU A 2 -5.05 -1.99 16.75
CA GLU A 2 -5.77 -1.58 15.56
C GLU A 2 -5.43 -0.12 15.28
N ILE A 3 -4.92 0.19 14.09
CA ILE A 3 -4.76 1.57 13.66
C ILE A 3 -6.17 2.09 13.37
N PRO A 4 -6.65 3.14 14.06
CA PRO A 4 -7.94 3.73 13.75
C PRO A 4 -7.94 4.12 12.27
N ARG A 5 -8.91 3.63 11.50
CA ARG A 5 -9.07 4.05 10.10
C ARG A 5 -9.30 5.57 10.14
N ALA A 6 -8.41 6.34 9.54
CA ALA A 6 -8.64 7.75 9.32
C ALA A 6 -10.00 7.90 8.64
N GLU A 7 -10.89 8.72 9.21
CA GLU A 7 -12.15 9.08 8.58
C GLU A 7 -11.82 9.80 7.27
N SER A 8 -11.79 9.03 6.17
CA SER A 8 -11.69 9.60 4.83
C SER A 8 -12.90 10.50 4.60
N PRO A 9 -12.75 11.65 3.90
CA PRO A 9 -13.91 12.39 3.42
C PRO A 9 -14.87 11.39 2.75
N ALA A 10 -16.15 11.48 3.06
CA ALA A 10 -17.13 10.44 2.74
C ALA A 10 -17.25 10.27 1.21
N VAL A 11 -16.40 9.43 0.62
CA VAL A 11 -16.48 9.03 -0.78
C VAL A 11 -17.76 8.21 -0.93
N PRO A 12 -18.76 8.67 -1.71
CA PRO A 12 -20.02 7.96 -1.86
C PRO A 12 -19.78 6.52 -2.34
N GLY A 13 -20.41 5.56 -1.66
CA GLY A 13 -20.29 4.13 -1.99
C GLY A 13 -19.04 3.41 -1.45
N LEU A 14 -18.02 4.12 -0.94
CA LEU A 14 -16.79 3.47 -0.46
C LEU A 14 -17.03 2.51 0.70
N LYS A 15 -17.92 2.87 1.65
CA LYS A 15 -18.30 1.97 2.74
C LYS A 15 -18.94 0.67 2.21
N SER A 16 -19.92 0.79 1.30
CA SER A 16 -20.60 -0.36 0.72
C SER A 16 -19.64 -1.26 -0.06
N LEU A 17 -18.63 -0.68 -0.72
CA LEU A 17 -17.59 -1.44 -1.41
C LEU A 17 -16.70 -2.19 -0.42
N TRP A 18 -16.26 -1.53 0.66
CA TRP A 18 -15.46 -2.16 1.72
C TRP A 18 -16.20 -3.22 2.53
N ASP A 19 -17.53 -3.07 2.69
CA ASP A 19 -18.37 -4.11 3.29
C ASP A 19 -18.40 -5.38 2.40
N ALA A 20 -18.26 -5.23 1.08
CA ALA A 20 -18.22 -6.35 0.14
C ALA A 20 -16.83 -6.99 0.02
N THR A 21 -15.75 -6.20 0.03
CA THR A 21 -14.37 -6.70 0.01
C THR A 21 -13.37 -5.63 0.43
N LEU A 22 -12.27 -6.05 1.07
CA LEU A 22 -11.09 -5.22 1.31
C LEU A 22 -9.96 -5.48 0.29
N GLY A 23 -10.24 -6.30 -0.72
CA GLY A 23 -9.28 -6.77 -1.72
C GLY A 23 -9.28 -8.30 -1.84
N ASP A 24 -8.62 -8.79 -2.89
CA ASP A 24 -8.45 -10.21 -3.15
C ASP A 24 -6.97 -10.50 -3.42
N PRO A 25 -6.37 -11.54 -2.82
CA PRO A 25 -4.98 -11.92 -3.05
C PRO A 25 -4.56 -12.16 -4.50
N ARG A 26 -5.50 -12.47 -5.39
CA ARG A 26 -5.25 -12.72 -6.81
C ARG A 26 -5.06 -11.42 -7.59
N ILE A 27 -5.43 -10.27 -7.02
CA ILE A 27 -5.23 -8.95 -7.63
C ILE A 27 -3.92 -8.37 -7.08
N CYS A 28 -2.95 -8.15 -7.96
CA CYS A 28 -1.64 -7.60 -7.62
C CYS A 28 -1.53 -6.15 -8.13
N ILE A 29 -1.03 -5.26 -7.28
CA ILE A 29 -0.77 -3.86 -7.61
C ILE A 29 0.74 -3.62 -7.46
N ALA A 30 1.39 -3.16 -8.54
CA ALA A 30 2.78 -2.72 -8.50
C ALA A 30 2.84 -1.20 -8.29
N VAL A 31 3.63 -0.76 -7.31
CA VAL A 31 3.90 0.66 -7.06
C VAL A 31 5.30 0.97 -7.61
N LEU A 32 5.36 1.80 -8.64
CA LEU A 32 6.61 2.25 -9.26
C LEU A 32 6.92 3.64 -8.73
N ASP A 33 7.58 3.68 -7.58
CA ASP A 33 7.99 4.89 -6.88
C ASP A 33 9.36 4.64 -6.21
N GLY A 34 9.85 5.61 -5.43
CA GLY A 34 11.03 5.45 -4.61
C GLY A 34 10.90 4.37 -3.52
N PRO A 35 11.96 4.16 -2.73
CA PRO A 35 11.98 3.15 -1.69
C PRO A 35 10.86 3.33 -0.66
N VAL A 36 10.27 2.22 -0.25
CA VAL A 36 9.22 2.17 0.79
C VAL A 36 9.82 1.67 2.10
N ASP A 37 9.49 2.34 3.21
CA ASP A 37 9.77 1.82 4.55
C ASP A 37 8.77 0.69 4.89
N LEU A 38 9.21 -0.56 4.77
CA LEU A 38 8.40 -1.74 5.05
C LEU A 38 8.18 -2.01 6.54
N CYS A 39 8.90 -1.32 7.44
CA CYS A 39 8.74 -1.46 8.88
C CYS A 39 7.62 -0.59 9.43
N HIS A 40 7.01 0.28 8.60
CA HIS A 40 5.96 1.18 9.05
C HIS A 40 4.72 0.39 9.55
N PRO A 41 4.13 0.73 10.73
CA PRO A 41 3.02 -0.03 11.32
C PRO A 41 1.78 -0.19 10.43
N SER A 42 1.52 0.75 9.51
CA SER A 42 0.39 0.65 8.57
C SER A 42 0.54 -0.47 7.55
N LEU A 43 1.74 -1.01 7.38
CA LEU A 43 2.03 -2.12 6.48
C LEU A 43 2.14 -3.45 7.24
N ALA A 44 1.90 -3.46 8.56
CA ALA A 44 1.91 -4.67 9.35
C ALA A 44 0.85 -5.67 8.84
N GLY A 45 1.31 -6.85 8.41
CA GLY A 45 0.43 -7.90 7.85
C GLY A 45 0.04 -7.69 6.38
N ALA A 46 0.52 -6.63 5.72
CA ALA A 46 0.31 -6.45 4.28
C ALA A 46 1.13 -7.48 3.47
N ARG A 47 0.57 -7.95 2.35
CA ARG A 47 1.29 -8.83 1.42
C ARG A 47 2.11 -7.99 0.44
N MET A 48 3.35 -7.68 0.82
CA MET A 48 4.26 -6.86 0.02
C MET A 48 5.52 -7.63 -0.39
N THR A 49 6.09 -7.26 -1.52
CA THR A 49 7.40 -7.75 -1.97
C THR A 49 8.09 -6.62 -2.71
N MET A 50 9.31 -6.27 -2.28
CA MET A 50 10.16 -5.35 -3.03
C MET A 50 10.77 -6.10 -4.21
N VAL A 51 10.51 -5.62 -5.43
CA VAL A 51 11.08 -6.20 -6.65
C VAL A 51 12.32 -5.41 -7.01
N ALA A 52 13.43 -6.11 -7.26
CA ALA A 52 14.68 -5.47 -7.68
C ALA A 52 14.47 -4.71 -9.00
N THR A 53 14.93 -3.46 -9.05
CA THR A 53 14.94 -2.66 -10.27
C THR A 53 16.08 -3.12 -11.17
N VAL A 54 15.83 -3.14 -12.48
CA VAL A 54 16.85 -3.53 -13.48
C VAL A 54 17.96 -2.47 -13.59
N VAL A 55 17.62 -1.22 -13.26
CA VAL A 55 18.57 -0.11 -13.11
C VAL A 55 18.92 0.07 -11.64
N PRO A 56 20.21 0.23 -11.28
CA PRO A 56 20.61 0.59 -9.94
C PRO A 56 19.88 1.86 -9.49
N ASN A 57 19.49 1.92 -8.22
CA ASN A 57 18.88 3.10 -7.63
C ASN A 57 19.96 4.16 -7.36
N ASP A 58 20.50 4.72 -8.45
CA ASP A 58 21.49 5.79 -8.43
C ASP A 58 20.78 7.13 -8.30
N ALA A 59 19.88 7.25 -7.31
CA ALA A 59 19.34 8.54 -6.93
C ALA A 59 20.52 9.41 -6.46
N GLY A 60 21.16 10.09 -7.43
CA GLY A 60 22.18 11.08 -7.18
C GLY A 60 21.64 12.13 -6.20
N PRO A 61 22.53 12.87 -5.53
CA PRO A 61 22.11 13.81 -4.51
C PRO A 61 21.07 14.78 -5.09
N LYS A 62 19.95 14.94 -4.39
CA LYS A 62 18.96 15.99 -4.65
C LYS A 62 19.55 17.36 -4.39
#